data_AF-A0A024UC77-F1
#
_entry.id   AF-A0A024UC77-F1
#
_cell.length_a   1.000
_cell.length_b   1.000
_cell.length_c   1.000
_cell.angle_alpha   90.00
_cell.angle_beta   90.00
_cell.angle_gamma   90.00
#
_symmetry.space_group_name_H-M   'P 1'
#
loop_
_entity.id
_entity.type
_entity.pdbx_description
1 polymer ?
#
loop_
_entity_poly.entity_id
_entity_poly.type
_entity_poly.pdbx_seq_one_letter_code
_entity_poly.pdbx_strand_id
1 'polypeptide(L)'
;MAAARGVWGNEPLVGQVLSFLDSHALGMAECVCATWCHVASDMKLWSRLCLASRRCLVGSATRALHDQVGAKRYMHLVESRRKHHELRQHDLRSLVESDLWTRIIVQEKWLARVHMAFAIDVVIPRMEAGPSVAHILGSFAQVLDDAFDELALSREMLLKAVAMNESAWITHHLALLSEKRQDFDEAEMWFRRGYDQNNTYVPNVLNFAVFMEERRMQYDAADELYQHALLHAVAPVHRLDVYFAMGDFYLLKQRDIGRTRKVLSQAYEFLKRIADVDGVAGRDVKVAIQYAEFLVYVCQDYAAAAAIFKVVLRRWMFERGRKSGVHPDVAVFLQIGLLSYAICVVFATRNQAMALQIVEYSAAVEQCILTQRSHPLPTSSSQRVVARYKLTAAVVVQHATDLCRPLTCKEDVDSLAPLMGLLYYLDGNTTDAMALWAAYFRRLSNVHSPEYAFAGFCTGAVLHIANKPEAAAKAIARAFAVDAHSLQFQNLDLVLREVAEGNATSTDHVDRRQRALACRDVLVSYLLAHQAGSLALGQCVTHRRME
;
A
#
# COMPACT_ATOMS: atom_id res chain seq x y z
N MET A 1 -28.49 -40.53 -17.14
CA MET A 1 -27.57 -39.70 -17.95
C MET A 1 -28.16 -39.25 -19.30
N ALA A 2 -29.46 -38.94 -19.43
CA ALA A 2 -30.03 -38.49 -20.71
C ALA A 2 -31.34 -37.67 -20.59
N ALA A 3 -31.40 -36.64 -19.73
CA ALA A 3 -32.58 -35.74 -19.67
C ALA A 3 -32.27 -34.32 -19.17
N ALA A 4 -31.12 -33.74 -19.56
CA ALA A 4 -30.75 -32.38 -19.14
C ALA A 4 -30.13 -31.57 -20.28
N ARG A 5 -30.70 -31.67 -21.49
CA ARG A 5 -30.39 -30.76 -22.59
C ARG A 5 -31.69 -30.14 -23.10
N GLY A 6 -32.01 -28.96 -22.56
CA GLY A 6 -33.10 -28.10 -23.01
C GLY A 6 -34.33 -28.06 -22.09
N VAL A 7 -34.21 -27.50 -20.89
CA VAL A 7 -35.37 -27.38 -19.96
C VAL A 7 -36.40 -26.32 -20.45
N TRP A 8 -36.03 -25.41 -21.34
CA TRP A 8 -36.89 -24.27 -21.72
C TRP A 8 -36.98 -24.07 -23.23
N GLY A 9 -37.56 -25.05 -23.93
CA GLY A 9 -37.84 -24.98 -25.38
C GLY A 9 -39.10 -24.20 -25.77
N ASN A 10 -39.89 -23.71 -24.81
CA ASN A 10 -41.19 -23.08 -25.06
C ASN A 10 -41.24 -21.66 -24.44
N GLU A 11 -40.87 -20.64 -25.22
CA GLU A 11 -40.81 -19.24 -24.78
C GLU A 11 -42.10 -18.67 -24.17
N PRO A 12 -43.31 -19.00 -24.64
CA PRO A 12 -44.55 -18.47 -24.07
C PRO A 12 -44.81 -18.97 -22.64
N LEU A 13 -44.48 -20.24 -22.38
CA LEU A 13 -44.69 -20.88 -21.08
C LEU A 13 -43.74 -20.32 -20.02
N VAL A 14 -42.49 -20.02 -20.41
CA VAL A 14 -41.52 -19.38 -19.49
C VAL A 14 -41.98 -17.98 -19.12
N GLY A 15 -42.52 -17.21 -20.07
CA GLY A 15 -43.10 -15.89 -19.80
C GLY A 15 -44.24 -15.93 -18.78
N GLN A 16 -45.14 -16.93 -18.89
CA GLN A 16 -46.22 -17.12 -17.94
C GLN A 16 -45.71 -17.56 -16.56
N VAL A 17 -44.75 -18.49 -16.49
CA VAL A 17 -44.16 -18.95 -15.23
C VAL A 17 -43.43 -17.80 -14.50
N LEU A 18 -42.71 -16.95 -15.24
CA LEU A 18 -42.05 -15.76 -14.67
C LEU A 18 -43.03 -14.67 -14.22
N SER A 19 -44.30 -14.70 -14.65
CA SER A 19 -45.32 -13.82 -14.07
C SER A 19 -45.77 -14.23 -12.66
N PHE A 20 -45.49 -15.47 -12.25
CA PHE A 20 -45.79 -16.00 -10.91
C PHE A 20 -44.56 -16.16 -10.02
N LEU A 21 -43.36 -16.36 -10.61
CA LEU A 21 -42.10 -16.49 -9.87
C LEU A 21 -41.34 -15.16 -9.80
N ASP A 22 -41.17 -14.63 -8.59
CA ASP A 22 -40.26 -13.51 -8.33
C ASP A 22 -38.83 -13.99 -8.00
N SER A 23 -37.88 -13.05 -7.88
CA SER A 23 -36.49 -13.38 -7.55
C SER A 23 -36.33 -14.05 -6.19
N HIS A 24 -37.27 -13.83 -5.28
CA HIS A 24 -37.26 -14.46 -3.97
C HIS A 24 -37.67 -15.93 -4.06
N ALA A 25 -38.79 -16.24 -4.73
CA ALA A 25 -39.26 -17.59 -4.98
C ALA A 25 -38.24 -18.42 -5.76
N LEU A 26 -37.59 -17.82 -6.77
CA LEU A 26 -36.56 -18.49 -7.55
C LEU A 26 -35.26 -18.72 -6.75
N GLY A 27 -34.90 -17.81 -5.85
CA GLY A 27 -33.78 -18.01 -4.92
C GLY A 27 -34.06 -19.12 -3.90
N MET A 28 -35.27 -19.15 -3.35
CA MET A 28 -35.70 -20.16 -2.37
C MET A 28 -35.80 -21.57 -2.97
N ALA A 29 -36.08 -21.69 -4.28
CA ALA A 29 -36.14 -22.97 -5.00
C ALA A 29 -34.85 -23.80 -4.85
N GLU A 30 -33.70 -23.15 -4.66
CA GLU A 30 -32.41 -23.83 -4.41
C GLU A 30 -32.45 -24.71 -3.15
N CYS A 31 -33.24 -24.31 -2.14
CA CYS A 31 -33.35 -24.96 -0.85
C CYS A 31 -34.50 -25.97 -0.75
N VAL A 32 -35.34 -26.11 -1.79
CA VAL A 32 -36.55 -26.95 -1.76
C VAL A 32 -36.23 -28.42 -2.05
N CYS A 33 -35.61 -28.71 -3.20
CA CYS A 33 -35.10 -30.04 -3.53
C CYS A 33 -34.15 -29.99 -4.75
N ALA A 34 -33.52 -31.12 -5.07
CA ALA A 34 -32.51 -31.21 -6.14
C ALA A 34 -33.02 -30.77 -7.54
N THR A 35 -34.27 -31.05 -7.88
CA THR A 35 -34.87 -30.61 -9.16
C THR A 35 -35.10 -29.10 -9.21
N TRP A 36 -35.54 -28.50 -8.10
CA TRP A 36 -35.70 -27.04 -7.98
C TRP A 36 -34.36 -26.30 -7.92
N CYS A 37 -33.32 -26.94 -7.36
CA CYS A 37 -31.96 -26.42 -7.39
C CYS A 37 -31.41 -26.27 -8.83
N HIS A 38 -31.72 -27.21 -9.72
CA HIS A 38 -31.39 -27.07 -11.14
C HIS A 38 -32.09 -25.87 -11.80
N VAL A 39 -33.35 -25.60 -11.44
CA VAL A 39 -34.09 -24.42 -11.94
C VAL A 39 -33.51 -23.12 -11.39
N ALA A 40 -33.21 -23.06 -10.09
CA ALA A 40 -32.59 -21.91 -9.43
C ALA A 40 -31.15 -21.62 -9.91
N SER A 41 -30.51 -22.62 -10.53
CA SER A 41 -29.16 -22.52 -11.11
C SER A 41 -29.16 -22.12 -12.60
N ASP A 42 -30.33 -22.05 -13.25
CA ASP A 42 -30.43 -21.72 -14.67
C ASP A 42 -30.28 -20.21 -14.93
N MET A 43 -29.10 -19.81 -15.38
CA MET A 43 -28.78 -18.40 -15.67
C MET A 43 -29.63 -17.77 -16.79
N LYS A 44 -30.17 -18.56 -17.72
CA LYS A 44 -31.06 -18.04 -18.77
C LYS A 44 -32.39 -17.58 -18.18
N LEU A 45 -32.87 -18.30 -17.16
CA LEU A 45 -34.12 -17.95 -16.48
C LEU A 45 -33.96 -16.67 -15.64
N TRP A 46 -32.84 -16.53 -14.92
CA TRP A 46 -32.49 -15.27 -14.25
C TRP A 46 -32.36 -14.09 -15.23
N SER A 47 -31.72 -14.30 -16.39
CA SER A 47 -31.58 -13.26 -17.41
C SER A 47 -32.93 -12.81 -17.97
N ARG A 48 -33.84 -13.76 -18.25
CA ARG A 48 -35.21 -13.47 -18.66
C ARG A 48 -35.98 -12.71 -17.58
N LEU A 49 -35.82 -13.08 -16.31
CA LEU A 49 -36.44 -12.38 -15.18
C LEU A 49 -35.93 -10.94 -15.04
N CYS A 50 -34.63 -10.69 -15.22
CA CYS A 50 -34.05 -9.35 -15.27
C CYS A 50 -34.71 -8.49 -16.35
N LEU A 51 -34.82 -9.03 -17.57
CA LEU A 51 -35.38 -8.33 -18.73
C LEU A 51 -36.88 -8.07 -18.59
N ALA A 52 -37.62 -9.03 -18.02
CA ALA A 52 -39.05 -8.87 -17.74
C ALA A 52 -39.32 -7.82 -16.64
N SER A 53 -38.38 -7.63 -15.71
CA SER A 53 -38.48 -6.71 -14.59
C SER A 53 -38.10 -5.28 -15.00
N ARG A 54 -39.08 -4.45 -15.41
CA ARG A 54 -38.86 -3.04 -15.84
C ARG A 54 -38.08 -2.16 -14.87
N ARG A 55 -38.03 -2.50 -13.58
CA ARG A 55 -37.29 -1.77 -12.53
C ARG A 55 -35.89 -2.33 -12.24
N CYS A 56 -35.42 -3.27 -13.05
CA CYS A 56 -34.14 -3.96 -12.84
C CYS A 56 -33.04 -3.45 -13.78
N LEU A 57 -33.35 -3.33 -15.07
CA LEU A 57 -32.45 -2.82 -16.11
C LEU A 57 -33.03 -1.52 -16.66
N VAL A 58 -32.60 -0.39 -16.12
CA VAL A 58 -33.23 0.93 -16.35
C VAL A 58 -32.48 1.80 -17.35
N GLY A 59 -31.21 1.48 -17.65
CA GLY A 59 -30.39 2.22 -18.59
C GLY A 59 -29.11 1.46 -18.95
N SER A 60 -28.12 2.18 -19.49
CA SER A 60 -26.87 1.58 -19.96
C SER A 60 -25.96 1.16 -18.81
N ALA A 61 -25.88 1.93 -17.73
CA ALA A 61 -24.99 1.61 -16.60
C ALA A 61 -25.46 0.35 -15.85
N THR A 62 -26.77 0.20 -15.66
CA THR A 62 -27.39 -0.98 -15.06
C THR A 62 -27.28 -2.21 -15.95
N ARG A 63 -27.39 -2.06 -17.28
CA ARG A 63 -27.12 -3.15 -18.24
C ARG A 63 -25.67 -3.60 -18.24
N ALA A 64 -24.72 -2.67 -18.30
CA ALA A 64 -23.30 -3.00 -18.27
C ALA A 64 -22.92 -3.75 -16.97
N LEU A 65 -23.44 -3.31 -15.82
CA LEU A 65 -23.19 -3.98 -14.55
C LEU A 65 -23.83 -5.38 -14.50
N HIS A 66 -25.05 -5.54 -15.03
CA HIS A 66 -25.69 -6.84 -15.18
C HIS A 66 -24.83 -7.81 -15.99
N ASP A 67 -24.28 -7.36 -17.12
CA ASP A 67 -23.46 -8.18 -18.00
C ASP A 67 -22.12 -8.56 -17.32
N GLN A 68 -21.58 -7.67 -16.49
CA GLN A 68 -20.35 -7.90 -15.72
C GLN A 68 -20.53 -8.94 -14.58
N VAL A 69 -21.61 -8.85 -13.80
CA VAL A 69 -21.78 -9.67 -12.58
C VAL A 69 -22.66 -10.90 -12.76
N GLY A 70 -23.41 -10.97 -13.86
CA GLY A 70 -24.37 -12.02 -14.18
C GLY A 70 -25.75 -11.82 -13.55
N ALA A 71 -26.78 -12.30 -14.24
CA ALA A 71 -28.19 -12.03 -13.95
C ALA A 71 -28.63 -12.41 -12.51
N LYS A 72 -28.27 -13.61 -12.03
CA LYS A 72 -28.66 -14.09 -10.68
C LYS A 72 -28.13 -13.15 -9.60
N ARG A 73 -26.81 -12.90 -9.63
CA ARG A 73 -26.15 -12.02 -8.66
C ARG A 73 -26.66 -10.59 -8.75
N TYR A 74 -26.85 -10.07 -9.95
CA TYR A 74 -27.39 -8.74 -10.18
C TYR A 74 -28.78 -8.56 -9.54
N MET A 75 -29.70 -9.49 -9.75
CA MET A 75 -31.04 -9.44 -9.14
C MET A 75 -30.99 -9.42 -7.61
N HIS A 76 -30.14 -10.25 -7.00
CA HIS A 76 -29.96 -10.23 -5.55
C HIS A 76 -29.45 -8.87 -5.05
N LEU A 77 -28.48 -8.27 -5.75
CA LEU A 77 -27.98 -6.94 -5.39
C LEU A 77 -29.04 -5.84 -5.55
N VAL A 78 -29.85 -5.90 -6.60
CA VAL A 78 -30.98 -4.97 -6.80
C VAL A 78 -31.98 -5.09 -5.67
N GLU A 79 -32.28 -6.31 -5.22
CA GLU A 79 -33.18 -6.55 -4.11
C GLU A 79 -32.59 -6.10 -2.76
N SER A 80 -31.30 -6.32 -2.52
CA SER A 80 -30.59 -5.77 -1.34
C SER A 80 -30.65 -4.24 -1.33
N ARG A 81 -30.41 -3.58 -2.47
CA ARG A 81 -30.57 -2.13 -2.63
C ARG A 81 -31.99 -1.65 -2.31
N ARG A 82 -33.01 -2.42 -2.72
CA ARG A 82 -34.42 -2.11 -2.41
C ARG A 82 -34.80 -2.36 -0.96
N LYS A 83 -34.04 -3.14 -0.20
CA LYS A 83 -34.27 -3.35 1.23
C LYS A 83 -33.51 -2.34 2.08
N HIS A 84 -32.37 -1.85 1.61
CA HIS A 84 -31.61 -0.81 2.29
C HIS A 84 -32.39 0.51 2.32
N HIS A 85 -32.83 0.92 3.50
CA HIS A 85 -33.71 2.09 3.70
C HIS A 85 -32.90 3.39 3.71
N GLU A 86 -31.72 3.37 4.34
CA GLU A 86 -30.86 4.56 4.47
C GLU A 86 -30.41 5.12 3.11
N LEU A 87 -30.09 4.25 2.13
CA LEU A 87 -29.75 4.64 0.75
C LEU A 87 -30.87 5.40 0.01
N ARG A 88 -32.11 5.35 0.52
CA ARG A 88 -33.27 6.04 -0.08
C ARG A 88 -33.64 7.33 0.63
N GLN A 89 -33.10 7.57 1.81
CA GLN A 89 -33.44 8.73 2.65
C GLN A 89 -32.51 9.92 2.41
N HIS A 90 -31.32 9.67 1.87
CA HIS A 90 -30.33 10.73 1.58
C HIS A 90 -30.42 11.20 0.13
N ASP A 91 -30.32 12.51 -0.07
CA ASP A 91 -29.98 13.06 -1.39
C ASP A 91 -28.58 12.59 -1.80
N LEU A 92 -28.37 12.39 -3.10
CA LEU A 92 -27.16 11.76 -3.62
C LEU A 92 -25.89 12.55 -3.26
N ARG A 93 -25.98 13.89 -3.23
CA ARG A 93 -24.84 14.75 -2.86
C ARG A 93 -24.44 14.53 -1.39
N SER A 94 -25.42 14.52 -0.50
CA SER A 94 -25.21 14.30 0.93
C SER A 94 -24.79 12.87 1.26
N LEU A 95 -25.29 11.89 0.50
CA LEU A 95 -24.93 10.50 0.67
C LEU A 95 -23.44 10.31 0.43
N VAL A 96 -22.89 10.77 -0.70
CA VAL A 96 -21.47 10.55 -1.03
C VAL A 96 -20.49 11.24 -0.09
N GLU A 97 -20.93 12.24 0.68
CA GLU A 97 -20.14 12.91 1.73
C GLU A 97 -20.29 12.27 3.12
N SER A 98 -21.25 11.37 3.29
CA SER A 98 -21.59 10.80 4.59
C SER A 98 -20.69 9.63 4.97
N ASP A 99 -20.50 9.44 6.27
CA ASP A 99 -19.87 8.23 6.84
C ASP A 99 -20.61 6.94 6.46
N LEU A 100 -21.91 7.04 6.18
CA LEU A 100 -22.70 5.91 5.69
C LEU A 100 -22.14 5.40 4.36
N TRP A 101 -21.85 6.29 3.41
CA TRP A 101 -21.32 5.89 2.11
C TRP A 101 -19.97 5.18 2.23
N THR A 102 -19.07 5.74 3.03
CA THR A 102 -17.77 5.12 3.35
C THR A 102 -17.94 3.73 3.97
N ARG A 103 -18.86 3.57 4.93
CA ARG A 103 -19.17 2.26 5.54
C ARG A 103 -19.72 1.26 4.52
N ILE A 104 -20.63 1.67 3.65
CA ILE A 104 -21.21 0.79 2.62
C ILE A 104 -20.13 0.36 1.62
N ILE A 105 -19.26 1.26 1.15
CA ILE A 105 -18.15 0.88 0.24
C ILE A 105 -17.29 -0.18 0.89
N VAL A 106 -16.97 -0.01 2.16
CA VAL A 106 -16.09 -0.92 2.91
C VAL A 106 -16.75 -2.28 3.15
N GLN A 107 -18.00 -2.30 3.61
CA GLN A 107 -18.69 -3.52 4.05
C GLN A 107 -19.40 -4.25 2.90
N GLU A 108 -20.00 -3.50 1.98
CA GLU A 108 -20.87 -4.00 0.91
C GLU A 108 -20.57 -3.29 -0.43
N LYS A 109 -19.31 -3.29 -0.89
CA LYS A 109 -18.90 -2.56 -2.10
C LYS A 109 -19.80 -2.77 -3.33
N TRP A 110 -20.30 -3.99 -3.53
CA TRP A 110 -21.20 -4.30 -4.64
C TRP A 110 -22.59 -3.66 -4.50
N LEU A 111 -23.07 -3.45 -3.28
CA LEU A 111 -24.28 -2.66 -3.03
C LEU A 111 -24.07 -1.21 -3.45
N ALA A 112 -22.94 -0.59 -3.09
CA ALA A 112 -22.56 0.74 -3.55
C ALA A 112 -22.50 0.79 -5.08
N ARG A 113 -21.85 -0.18 -5.73
CA ARG A 113 -21.72 -0.25 -7.20
C ARG A 113 -23.06 -0.32 -7.93
N VAL A 114 -24.02 -1.08 -7.41
CA VAL A 114 -25.39 -1.14 -7.96
C VAL A 114 -26.11 0.18 -7.71
N HIS A 115 -25.97 0.77 -6.52
CA HIS A 115 -26.56 2.07 -6.23
C HIS A 115 -26.06 3.16 -7.19
N MET A 116 -24.76 3.18 -7.48
CA MET A 116 -24.14 4.07 -8.47
C MET A 116 -24.74 3.88 -9.87
N ALA A 117 -24.86 2.62 -10.34
CA ALA A 117 -25.44 2.34 -11.66
C ALA A 117 -26.87 2.87 -11.81
N PHE A 118 -27.71 2.69 -10.78
CA PHE A 118 -29.06 3.26 -10.75
C PHE A 118 -29.05 4.79 -10.69
N ALA A 119 -28.14 5.38 -9.90
CA ALA A 119 -28.00 6.82 -9.82
C ALA A 119 -27.62 7.42 -11.19
N ILE A 120 -26.69 6.79 -11.92
CA ILE A 120 -26.25 7.22 -13.26
C ILE A 120 -27.37 7.15 -14.29
N ASP A 121 -28.17 6.08 -14.29
CA ASP A 121 -29.23 5.91 -15.31
C ASP A 121 -30.51 6.70 -14.98
N VAL A 122 -30.81 6.95 -13.71
CA VAL A 122 -32.13 7.46 -13.28
C VAL A 122 -32.08 8.81 -12.58
N VAL A 123 -31.10 9.02 -11.70
CA VAL A 123 -31.07 10.19 -10.80
C VAL A 123 -30.29 11.33 -11.46
N ILE A 124 -29.02 11.08 -11.82
CA ILE A 124 -28.11 12.08 -12.39
C ILE A 124 -28.68 12.77 -13.64
N PRO A 125 -29.34 12.08 -14.61
CA PRO A 125 -29.90 12.74 -15.79
C PRO A 125 -31.05 13.72 -15.48
N ARG A 126 -31.62 13.67 -14.26
CA ARG A 126 -32.68 14.58 -13.81
C ARG A 126 -32.14 15.74 -12.96
N MET A 127 -30.86 15.70 -12.61
CA MET A 127 -30.20 16.75 -11.85
C MET A 127 -29.70 17.84 -12.81
N GLU A 128 -29.63 19.08 -12.33
CA GLU A 128 -28.99 20.16 -13.08
C GLU A 128 -27.47 19.93 -13.14
N ALA A 129 -26.90 20.05 -14.33
CA ALA A 129 -25.46 19.96 -14.51
C ALA A 129 -24.77 21.09 -13.76
N GLY A 130 -23.73 20.76 -13.00
CA GLY A 130 -23.00 21.75 -12.20
C GLY A 130 -22.12 21.10 -11.13
N PRO A 131 -21.65 21.89 -10.15
CA PRO A 131 -20.68 21.44 -9.15
C PRO A 131 -21.12 20.24 -8.31
N SER A 132 -22.42 20.13 -8.01
CA SER A 132 -22.98 19.02 -7.24
C SER A 132 -22.86 17.68 -7.99
N VAL A 133 -23.29 17.65 -9.26
CA VAL A 133 -23.18 16.47 -10.12
C VAL A 133 -21.70 16.13 -10.39
N ALA A 134 -20.87 17.15 -10.63
CA ALA A 134 -19.43 16.96 -10.80
C ALA A 134 -18.80 16.25 -9.58
N HIS A 135 -19.16 16.69 -8.37
CA HIS A 135 -18.66 16.06 -7.16
C HIS A 135 -19.14 14.61 -7.01
N ILE A 136 -20.43 14.34 -7.25
CA ILE A 136 -20.99 12.98 -7.20
C ILE A 136 -20.25 12.06 -8.18
N LEU A 137 -20.05 12.51 -9.43
CA LEU A 137 -19.32 11.75 -10.44
C LEU A 137 -17.86 11.52 -10.04
N GLY A 138 -17.20 12.51 -9.45
CA GLY A 138 -15.86 12.34 -8.90
C GLY A 138 -15.82 11.32 -7.77
N SER A 139 -16.78 11.35 -6.85
CA SER A 139 -16.86 10.40 -5.73
C SER A 139 -17.12 8.98 -6.23
N PHE A 140 -17.97 8.85 -7.25
CA PHE A 140 -18.20 7.57 -7.93
C PHE A 140 -16.96 7.06 -8.63
N ALA A 141 -16.23 7.93 -9.33
CA ALA A 141 -14.98 7.58 -9.99
C ALA A 141 -13.93 7.07 -9.01
N GLN A 142 -13.83 7.69 -7.83
CA GLN A 142 -12.96 7.22 -6.76
C GLN A 142 -13.34 5.81 -6.29
N VAL A 143 -14.63 5.51 -6.11
CA VAL A 143 -15.07 4.15 -5.76
C VAL A 143 -14.71 3.13 -6.85
N LEU A 144 -14.87 3.50 -8.12
CA LEU A 144 -14.53 2.63 -9.25
C LEU A 144 -13.03 2.33 -9.31
N ASP A 145 -12.20 3.33 -9.05
CA ASP A 145 -10.75 3.19 -8.97
C ASP A 145 -10.36 2.33 -7.75
N ASP A 146 -10.69 2.80 -6.55
CA ASP A 146 -10.20 2.22 -5.29
C ASP A 146 -10.77 0.82 -4.99
N ALA A 147 -12.05 0.56 -5.29
CA ALA A 147 -12.73 -0.67 -4.88
C ALA A 147 -12.89 -1.71 -6.01
N PHE A 148 -12.75 -1.31 -7.28
CA PHE A 148 -13.03 -2.14 -8.44
C PHE A 148 -11.92 -2.17 -9.51
N ASP A 149 -10.91 -1.30 -9.44
CA ASP A 149 -9.87 -1.17 -10.47
C ASP A 149 -10.46 -0.92 -11.89
N GLU A 150 -11.62 -0.27 -11.96
CA GLU A 150 -12.32 0.07 -13.21
C GLU A 150 -11.81 1.41 -13.76
N LEU A 151 -10.50 1.48 -14.04
CA LEU A 151 -9.78 2.71 -14.37
C LEU A 151 -10.37 3.46 -15.59
N ALA A 152 -10.82 2.72 -16.61
CA ALA A 152 -11.41 3.32 -17.81
C ALA A 152 -12.72 4.06 -17.50
N LEU A 153 -13.59 3.43 -16.71
CA LEU A 153 -14.88 4.00 -16.32
C LEU A 153 -14.70 5.15 -15.33
N SER A 154 -13.76 5.02 -14.38
CA SER A 154 -13.35 6.10 -13.49
C SER A 154 -12.90 7.34 -14.28
N ARG A 155 -12.03 7.15 -15.30
CA ARG A 155 -11.56 8.26 -16.15
C ARG A 155 -12.70 8.94 -16.89
N GLU A 156 -13.60 8.16 -17.48
CA GLU A 156 -14.76 8.71 -18.19
C GLU A 156 -15.63 9.57 -17.26
N MET A 157 -15.86 9.12 -16.03
CA MET A 157 -16.62 9.87 -15.04
C MET A 157 -15.92 11.16 -14.62
N LEU A 158 -14.61 11.12 -14.38
CA LEU A 158 -13.84 12.31 -14.02
C LEU A 158 -13.78 13.33 -15.15
N LEU A 159 -13.67 12.89 -16.41
CA LEU A 159 -13.72 13.79 -17.57
C LEU A 159 -15.09 14.44 -17.74
N LYS A 160 -16.18 13.72 -17.43
CA LYS A 160 -17.52 14.32 -17.37
C LYS A 160 -17.65 15.32 -16.21
N ALA A 161 -17.08 14.98 -15.05
CA ALA A 161 -17.11 15.83 -13.87
C ALA A 161 -16.34 17.14 -14.09
N VAL A 162 -15.13 17.08 -14.66
CA VAL A 162 -14.28 18.26 -14.87
C VAL A 162 -14.89 19.24 -15.88
N ALA A 163 -15.65 18.73 -16.87
CA ALA A 163 -16.38 19.57 -17.82
C ALA A 163 -17.54 20.36 -17.16
N MET A 164 -18.05 19.89 -16.02
CA MET A 164 -19.12 20.56 -15.25
C MET A 164 -18.57 21.49 -14.17
N ASN A 165 -17.43 21.13 -13.57
CA ASN A 165 -16.74 21.94 -12.57
C ASN A 165 -15.26 21.56 -12.53
N GLU A 166 -14.39 22.47 -12.96
CA GLU A 166 -12.95 22.26 -12.96
C GLU A 166 -12.34 22.56 -11.58
N SER A 167 -12.65 21.71 -10.59
CA SER A 167 -12.04 21.82 -9.27
C SER A 167 -10.68 21.11 -9.20
N ALA A 168 -9.76 21.66 -8.40
CA ALA A 168 -8.44 21.07 -8.16
C ALA A 168 -8.51 19.62 -7.65
N TRP A 169 -9.57 19.25 -6.92
CA TRP A 169 -9.81 17.88 -6.47
C TRP A 169 -10.09 16.91 -7.64
N ILE A 170 -10.92 17.30 -8.62
CA ILE A 170 -11.23 16.45 -9.79
C ILE A 170 -9.99 16.30 -10.68
N THR A 171 -9.28 17.40 -10.95
CA THR A 171 -8.05 17.36 -11.76
C THR A 171 -6.94 16.57 -11.08
N HIS A 172 -6.85 16.64 -9.74
CA HIS A 172 -5.91 15.82 -8.96
C HIS A 172 -6.20 14.32 -9.14
N HIS A 173 -7.46 13.90 -9.06
CA HIS A 173 -7.84 12.50 -9.31
C HIS A 173 -7.59 12.06 -10.75
N LEU A 174 -7.79 12.93 -11.74
CA LEU A 174 -7.39 12.66 -13.13
C LEU A 174 -5.88 12.42 -13.24
N ALA A 175 -5.07 13.25 -12.56
CA ALA A 175 -3.62 13.11 -12.56
C ALA A 175 -3.17 11.76 -11.96
N LEU A 176 -3.72 11.39 -10.80
CA LEU A 176 -3.44 10.10 -10.15
C LEU A 176 -3.82 8.92 -11.05
N LEU A 177 -4.95 9.02 -11.74
CA LEU A 177 -5.43 7.96 -12.63
C LEU A 177 -4.57 7.82 -13.89
N SER A 178 -4.14 8.94 -14.48
CA SER A 178 -3.19 8.95 -15.60
C SER A 178 -1.84 8.37 -15.17
N GLU A 179 -1.37 8.68 -13.96
CA GLU A 179 -0.14 8.09 -13.42
C GLU A 179 -0.27 6.57 -13.22
N LYS A 180 -1.38 6.08 -12.64
CA LYS A 180 -1.67 4.63 -12.50
C LYS A 180 -1.67 3.91 -13.84
N ARG A 181 -2.13 4.59 -14.90
CA ARG A 181 -2.13 4.11 -16.28
C ARG A 181 -0.79 4.28 -17.00
N GLN A 182 0.23 4.81 -16.32
CA GLN A 182 1.55 5.11 -16.86
C GLN A 182 1.56 6.13 -18.00
N ASP A 183 0.52 6.96 -18.11
CA ASP A 183 0.50 8.12 -19.00
C ASP A 183 1.03 9.34 -18.25
N PHE A 184 2.35 9.44 -18.15
CA PHE A 184 3.01 10.45 -17.33
C PHE A 184 2.86 11.87 -17.89
N ASP A 185 2.74 12.02 -19.22
CA ASP A 185 2.53 13.33 -19.83
C ASP A 185 1.12 13.85 -19.54
N GLU A 186 0.11 12.99 -19.63
CA GLU A 186 -1.26 13.33 -19.22
C GLU A 186 -1.32 13.61 -17.71
N ALA A 187 -0.64 12.82 -16.88
CA ALA A 187 -0.60 13.02 -15.43
C ALA A 187 -0.01 14.40 -15.06
N GLU A 188 1.13 14.77 -15.64
CA GLU A 188 1.78 16.05 -15.40
C GLU A 188 0.88 17.23 -15.82
N MET A 189 0.24 17.11 -16.98
CA MET A 189 -0.73 18.10 -17.46
C MET A 189 -1.85 18.31 -16.43
N TRP A 190 -2.44 17.24 -15.90
CA TRP A 190 -3.52 17.33 -14.91
C TRP A 190 -3.04 17.86 -13.56
N PHE A 191 -1.86 17.46 -13.09
CA PHE A 191 -1.28 18.00 -11.86
C PHE A 191 -1.05 19.51 -11.96
N ARG A 192 -0.45 19.97 -13.07
CA ARG A 192 -0.22 21.40 -13.33
C ARG A 192 -1.54 22.15 -13.41
N ARG A 193 -2.53 21.62 -14.13
CA ARG A 193 -3.87 22.23 -14.21
C ARG A 193 -4.52 22.34 -12.84
N GLY A 194 -4.43 21.31 -11.99
CA GLY A 194 -4.93 21.35 -10.61
C GLY A 194 -4.20 22.38 -9.74
N TYR A 195 -2.90 22.55 -9.94
CA TYR A 195 -2.09 23.57 -9.26
C TYR A 195 -2.51 24.99 -9.68
N ASP A 196 -2.72 25.21 -10.98
CA ASP A 196 -3.15 26.51 -11.52
C ASP A 196 -4.57 26.88 -11.04
N GLN A 197 -5.47 25.88 -10.90
CA GLN A 197 -6.81 26.10 -10.37
C GLN A 197 -6.82 26.44 -8.87
N ASN A 198 -6.05 25.70 -8.06
CA ASN A 198 -5.90 25.98 -6.64
C ASN A 198 -4.57 25.45 -6.09
N ASN A 199 -3.55 26.32 -6.08
CA ASN A 199 -2.23 26.01 -5.55
C ASN A 199 -2.22 25.78 -4.03
N THR A 200 -3.28 26.15 -3.29
CA THR A 200 -3.39 25.87 -1.85
C THR A 200 -4.01 24.51 -1.54
N TYR A 201 -4.50 23.79 -2.56
CA TYR A 201 -5.02 22.43 -2.42
C TYR A 201 -3.86 21.44 -2.24
N VAL A 202 -3.41 21.29 -0.98
CA VAL A 202 -2.21 20.54 -0.60
C VAL A 202 -2.12 19.12 -1.17
N PRO A 203 -3.20 18.30 -1.20
CA PRO A 203 -3.11 16.97 -1.79
C PRO A 203 -2.63 16.94 -3.24
N ASN A 204 -3.02 17.93 -4.06
CA ASN A 204 -2.52 18.04 -5.43
C ASN A 204 -1.05 18.47 -5.44
N VAL A 205 -0.69 19.52 -4.70
CA VAL A 205 0.68 20.04 -4.67
C VAL A 205 1.68 19.00 -4.17
N LEU A 206 1.33 18.29 -3.10
CA LEU A 206 2.17 17.24 -2.52
C LEU A 206 2.37 16.09 -3.51
N ASN A 207 1.30 15.56 -4.11
CA ASN A 207 1.43 14.48 -5.08
C ASN A 207 2.11 14.94 -6.37
N PHE A 208 1.97 16.21 -6.74
CA PHE A 208 2.72 16.79 -7.85
C PHE A 208 4.22 16.84 -7.53
N ALA A 209 4.60 17.23 -6.30
CA ALA A 209 6.01 17.18 -5.86
C ALA A 209 6.58 15.76 -5.98
N VAL A 210 5.87 14.76 -5.44
CA VAL A 210 6.23 13.34 -5.52
C VAL A 210 6.34 12.88 -6.98
N PHE A 211 5.41 13.31 -7.85
CA PHE A 211 5.46 13.00 -9.28
C PHE A 211 6.71 13.58 -9.96
N MET A 212 7.02 14.85 -9.69
CA MET A 212 8.21 15.51 -10.26
C MET A 212 9.51 14.83 -9.79
N GLU A 213 9.55 14.38 -8.54
CA GLU A 213 10.65 13.62 -7.97
C GLU A 213 10.78 12.21 -8.59
N GLU A 214 9.73 11.40 -8.54
CA GLU A 214 9.79 9.96 -8.85
C GLU A 214 9.68 9.66 -10.35
N ARG A 215 8.94 10.48 -11.12
CA ARG A 215 8.67 10.24 -12.54
C ARG A 215 9.52 11.09 -13.46
N ARG A 216 9.79 12.34 -13.06
CA ARG A 216 10.54 13.30 -13.88
C ARG A 216 11.99 13.49 -13.42
N MET A 217 12.33 13.07 -12.21
CA MET A 217 13.64 13.32 -11.59
C MET A 217 14.01 14.81 -11.59
N GLN A 218 13.01 15.69 -11.53
CA GLN A 218 13.18 17.15 -11.47
C GLN A 218 13.17 17.59 -10.02
N TYR A 219 14.30 17.41 -9.35
CA TYR A 219 14.42 17.59 -7.90
C TYR A 219 14.27 19.06 -7.46
N ASP A 220 14.70 20.03 -8.26
CA ASP A 220 14.52 21.46 -7.91
C ASP A 220 13.03 21.85 -7.92
N ALA A 221 12.30 21.43 -8.95
CA ALA A 221 10.85 21.63 -9.03
C ALA A 221 10.09 20.90 -7.92
N ALA A 222 10.51 19.68 -7.58
CA ALA A 222 9.93 18.94 -6.47
C ALA A 222 10.17 19.64 -5.12
N ASP A 223 11.38 20.17 -4.86
CA ASP A 223 11.72 20.91 -3.64
C ASP A 223 10.83 22.16 -3.47
N GLU A 224 10.65 22.95 -4.54
CA GLU A 224 9.75 24.09 -4.54
C GLU A 224 8.30 23.71 -4.21
N LEU A 225 7.79 22.64 -4.82
CA LEU A 225 6.45 22.13 -4.57
C LEU A 225 6.28 21.59 -3.13
N TYR A 226 7.28 20.89 -2.58
CA TYR A 226 7.24 20.44 -1.18
C TYR A 226 7.21 21.61 -0.20
N GLN A 227 8.07 22.62 -0.42
CA GLN A 227 8.07 23.83 0.41
C GLN A 227 6.74 24.58 0.32
N HIS A 228 6.16 24.68 -0.88
CA HIS A 228 4.84 25.27 -1.10
C HIS A 228 3.74 24.48 -0.38
N ALA A 229 3.73 23.15 -0.52
CA ALA A 229 2.78 22.28 0.16
C ALA A 229 2.87 22.43 1.69
N LEU A 230 4.08 22.50 2.25
CA LEU A 230 4.29 22.65 3.69
C LEU A 230 3.77 24.00 4.20
N LEU A 231 3.98 25.08 3.44
CA LEU A 231 3.50 26.42 3.77
C LEU A 231 1.96 26.47 3.86
N HIS A 232 1.27 25.79 2.94
CA HIS A 232 -0.20 25.81 2.87
C HIS A 232 -0.90 24.66 3.61
N ALA A 233 -0.15 23.72 4.19
CA ALA A 233 -0.70 22.63 4.98
C ALA A 233 -1.22 23.11 6.33
N VAL A 234 -2.48 23.58 6.38
CA VAL A 234 -3.15 24.02 7.62
C VAL A 234 -3.59 22.82 8.45
N ALA A 235 -4.19 21.80 7.83
CA ALA A 235 -4.67 20.62 8.53
C ALA A 235 -3.50 19.72 8.98
N PRO A 236 -3.50 19.22 10.24
CA PRO A 236 -2.43 18.36 10.74
C PRO A 236 -2.15 17.14 9.87
N VAL A 237 -3.21 16.52 9.33
CA VAL A 237 -3.13 15.35 8.43
C VAL A 237 -2.26 15.64 7.21
N HIS A 238 -2.52 16.73 6.50
CA HIS A 238 -1.76 17.12 5.30
C HIS A 238 -0.34 17.55 5.65
N ARG A 239 -0.15 18.25 6.77
CA ARG A 239 1.17 18.69 7.18
C ARG A 239 2.10 17.52 7.50
N LEU A 240 1.58 16.48 8.15
CA LEU A 240 2.34 15.25 8.42
C LEU A 240 2.68 14.48 7.14
N ASP A 241 1.74 14.41 6.18
CA ASP A 241 2.00 13.78 4.88
C ASP A 241 3.11 14.52 4.11
N VAL A 242 3.12 15.87 4.15
CA VAL A 242 4.19 16.67 3.55
C VAL A 242 5.52 16.43 4.26
N TYR A 243 5.55 16.48 5.61
CA TYR A 243 6.78 16.22 6.36
C TYR A 243 7.39 14.85 6.04
N PHE A 244 6.54 13.82 5.95
CA PHE A 244 6.98 12.48 5.64
C PHE A 244 7.63 12.41 4.24
N ALA A 245 6.92 12.88 3.21
CA ALA A 245 7.42 12.82 1.83
C ALA A 245 8.67 13.69 1.63
N MET A 246 8.66 14.91 2.16
CA MET A 246 9.80 15.84 2.08
C MET A 246 11.03 15.30 2.84
N GLY A 247 10.82 14.61 3.96
CA GLY A 247 11.88 13.93 4.71
C GLY A 247 12.55 12.81 3.90
N ASP A 248 11.75 11.95 3.25
CA ASP A 248 12.25 10.89 2.37
C ASP A 248 12.96 11.46 1.15
N PHE A 249 12.41 12.51 0.55
CA PHE A 249 13.00 13.19 -0.60
C PHE A 249 14.41 13.72 -0.29
N TYR A 250 14.55 14.47 0.81
CA TYR A 250 15.84 15.00 1.22
C TYR A 250 16.83 13.91 1.61
N LEU A 251 16.35 12.85 2.26
CA LEU A 251 17.22 11.76 2.71
C LEU A 251 17.69 10.89 1.55
N LEU A 252 16.77 10.45 0.70
CA LEU A 252 17.02 9.37 -0.26
C LEU A 252 17.42 9.91 -1.63
N LYS A 253 16.82 11.02 -2.09
CA LYS A 253 17.09 11.57 -3.43
C LYS A 253 18.18 12.63 -3.40
N GLN A 254 18.04 13.66 -2.57
CA GLN A 254 19.03 14.73 -2.47
C GLN A 254 20.24 14.35 -1.60
N ARG A 255 20.10 13.32 -0.73
CA ARG A 255 21.13 12.88 0.22
C ARG A 255 21.59 14.01 1.16
N ASP A 256 20.69 14.96 1.46
CA ASP A 256 20.93 16.11 2.32
C ASP A 256 20.51 15.79 3.76
N ILE A 257 21.48 15.34 4.56
CA ILE A 257 21.29 14.99 5.97
C ILE A 257 20.84 16.21 6.79
N GLY A 258 21.33 17.42 6.45
CA GLY A 258 21.04 18.64 7.18
C GLY A 258 19.59 19.07 7.03
N ARG A 259 19.10 19.13 5.79
CA ARG A 259 17.69 19.42 5.48
C ARG A 259 16.77 18.32 5.99
N THR A 260 17.14 17.06 5.85
CA THR A 260 16.39 15.92 6.40
C THR A 260 16.19 16.08 7.91
N ARG A 261 17.29 16.29 8.66
CA ARG A 261 17.23 16.51 10.11
C ARG A 261 16.34 17.69 10.47
N LYS A 262 16.47 18.81 9.74
CA LYS A 262 15.66 20.01 9.97
C LYS A 262 14.17 19.71 9.81
N VAL A 263 13.75 19.13 8.69
CA VAL A 263 12.34 18.81 8.42
C VAL A 263 11.78 17.80 9.42
N LEU A 264 12.50 16.70 9.69
CA LEU A 264 12.02 15.68 10.63
C LEU A 264 11.96 16.20 12.08
N SER A 265 12.89 17.07 12.49
CA SER A 265 12.83 17.73 13.80
C SER A 265 11.63 18.69 13.91
N GLN A 266 11.32 19.45 12.86
CA GLN A 266 10.13 20.30 12.80
C GLN A 266 8.85 19.47 12.86
N ALA A 267 8.82 18.34 12.17
CA ALA A 267 7.73 17.40 12.22
C ALA A 267 7.52 16.86 13.65
N TYR A 268 8.59 16.46 14.34
CA TYR A 268 8.54 16.02 15.72
C TYR A 268 8.04 17.10 16.70
N GLU A 269 8.47 18.35 16.55
CA GLU A 269 7.93 19.46 17.35
C GLU A 269 6.46 19.72 17.05
N PHE A 270 6.02 19.50 15.81
CA PHE A 270 4.62 19.57 15.43
C PHE A 270 3.79 18.45 16.06
N LEU A 271 4.31 17.22 16.13
CA LEU A 271 3.64 16.08 16.77
C LEU A 271 3.22 16.39 18.22
N LYS A 272 4.07 17.08 18.98
CA LYS A 272 3.80 17.47 20.36
C LYS A 272 2.58 18.41 20.53
N ARG A 273 2.14 19.05 19.45
CA ARG A 273 1.02 20.02 19.44
C ARG A 273 -0.29 19.41 18.95
N ILE A 274 -0.28 18.16 18.50
CA ILE A 274 -1.49 17.48 18.01
C ILE A 274 -2.35 17.10 19.22
N ALA A 275 -3.51 17.73 19.34
CA ALA A 275 -4.50 17.42 20.38
C ALA A 275 -5.47 16.31 19.92
N ASP A 276 -5.96 16.41 18.68
CA ASP A 276 -6.82 15.41 18.06
C ASP A 276 -5.99 14.38 17.30
N VAL A 277 -5.68 13.29 17.99
CA VAL A 277 -4.92 12.16 17.44
C VAL A 277 -5.76 11.26 16.52
N ASP A 278 -7.09 11.38 16.57
CA ASP A 278 -7.99 10.64 15.69
C ASP A 278 -8.04 11.29 14.31
N GLY A 279 -8.06 12.62 14.25
CA GLY A 279 -8.02 13.40 13.02
C GLY A 279 -6.77 13.22 12.15
N VAL A 280 -5.71 12.59 12.67
CA VAL A 280 -4.47 12.30 11.90
C VAL A 280 -4.31 10.83 11.50
N ALA A 281 -5.20 9.95 11.96
CA ALA A 281 -5.30 8.54 11.55
C ALA A 281 -3.95 7.78 11.51
N GLY A 282 -3.07 8.00 12.50
CA GLY A 282 -1.79 7.27 12.64
C GLY A 282 -0.60 7.87 11.89
N ARG A 283 -0.78 8.96 11.15
CA ARG A 283 0.34 9.69 10.50
C ARG A 283 1.35 10.24 11.50
N ASP A 284 0.90 10.52 12.72
CA ASP A 284 1.74 10.89 13.86
C ASP A 284 2.76 9.79 14.18
N VAL A 285 2.31 8.54 14.19
CA VAL A 285 3.17 7.36 14.38
C VAL A 285 4.11 7.18 13.19
N LYS A 286 3.58 7.29 11.96
CA LYS A 286 4.35 7.13 10.72
C LYS A 286 5.57 8.07 10.68
N VAL A 287 5.39 9.36 10.96
CA VAL A 287 6.47 10.35 10.96
C VAL A 287 7.43 10.12 12.12
N ALA A 288 6.94 9.70 13.29
CA ALA A 288 7.81 9.37 14.42
C ALA A 288 8.76 8.20 14.11
N ILE A 289 8.28 7.18 13.40
CA ILE A 289 9.11 6.04 12.96
C ILE A 289 10.23 6.52 12.04
N GLN A 290 9.88 7.27 10.99
CA GLN A 290 10.84 7.80 10.02
C GLN A 290 11.94 8.61 10.70
N TYR A 291 11.57 9.49 11.65
CA TYR A 291 12.56 10.29 12.36
C TYR A 291 13.44 9.44 13.28
N ALA A 292 12.87 8.47 13.99
CA ALA A 292 13.64 7.59 14.84
C ALA A 292 14.62 6.71 14.04
N GLU A 293 14.18 6.13 12.92
CA GLU A 293 15.03 5.35 12.02
C GLU A 293 16.16 6.21 11.41
N PHE A 294 15.86 7.43 10.97
CA PHE A 294 16.88 8.37 10.53
C PHE A 294 17.95 8.64 11.61
N LEU A 295 17.53 8.83 12.86
CA LEU A 295 18.47 9.06 13.96
C LEU A 295 19.34 7.83 14.25
N VAL A 296 18.78 6.62 14.16
CA VAL A 296 19.52 5.36 14.39
C VAL A 296 20.51 5.10 13.25
N TYR A 297 20.02 5.02 12.02
CA TYR A 297 20.80 4.49 10.90
C TYR A 297 21.69 5.52 10.22
N VAL A 298 21.35 6.81 10.30
CA VAL A 298 22.09 7.88 9.63
C VAL A 298 22.88 8.72 10.63
N CYS A 299 22.24 9.12 11.73
CA CYS A 299 22.87 10.01 12.70
C CYS A 299 23.62 9.28 13.83
N GLN A 300 23.36 7.98 14.02
CA GLN A 300 23.85 7.20 15.16
C GLN A 300 23.53 7.83 16.53
N ASP A 301 22.43 8.60 16.61
CA ASP A 301 21.95 9.23 17.85
C ASP A 301 20.84 8.37 18.48
N TYR A 302 21.28 7.28 19.11
CA TYR A 302 20.39 6.28 19.69
C TYR A 302 19.60 6.82 20.89
N ALA A 303 20.16 7.78 21.62
CA ALA A 303 19.50 8.39 22.78
C ALA A 303 18.30 9.23 22.35
N ALA A 304 18.47 10.08 21.33
CA ALA A 304 17.37 10.85 20.77
C ALA A 304 16.34 9.95 20.08
N ALA A 305 16.79 8.93 19.33
CA ALA A 305 15.88 7.94 18.72
C ALA A 305 15.01 7.22 19.75
N ALA A 306 15.59 6.76 20.86
CA ALA A 306 14.85 6.11 21.94
C ALA A 306 13.80 7.03 22.58
N ALA A 307 14.04 8.35 22.65
CA ALA A 307 13.05 9.31 23.11
C ALA A 307 11.84 9.39 22.18
N ILE A 308 12.05 9.32 20.85
CA ILE A 308 10.98 9.31 19.86
C ILE A 308 10.22 7.99 19.87
N PHE A 309 10.91 6.85 19.93
CA PHE A 309 10.25 5.54 20.03
C PHE A 309 9.40 5.40 21.29
N LYS A 310 9.79 6.04 22.41
CA LYS A 310 8.93 6.13 23.60
C LYS A 310 7.60 6.85 23.32
N VAL A 311 7.54 7.78 22.37
CA VAL A 311 6.28 8.40 21.92
C VAL A 311 5.39 7.38 21.22
N VAL A 312 5.95 6.56 20.33
CA VAL A 312 5.23 5.44 19.68
C VAL A 312 4.68 4.47 20.72
N LEU A 313 5.49 4.09 21.71
CA LEU A 313 5.05 3.22 22.79
C LEU A 313 3.91 3.85 23.63
N ARG A 314 4.00 5.14 23.96
CA ARG A 314 2.91 5.86 24.66
C ARG A 314 1.63 5.89 23.82
N ARG A 315 1.75 6.12 22.51
CA ARG A 315 0.60 6.08 21.58
C ARG A 315 -0.07 4.70 21.59
N TRP A 316 0.72 3.62 21.59
CA TRP A 316 0.18 2.27 21.76
C TRP A 316 -0.52 2.08 23.11
N MET A 317 0.09 2.49 24.21
CA MET A 317 -0.51 2.38 25.54
C MET A 317 -1.85 3.13 25.64
N PHE A 318 -1.98 4.27 24.95
CA PHE A 318 -3.24 4.99 24.82
C PHE A 318 -4.28 4.19 24.03
N GLU A 319 -3.94 3.68 22.84
CA GLU A 319 -4.85 2.92 21.97
C GLU A 319 -5.35 1.63 22.63
N ARG A 320 -4.47 0.92 23.34
CA ARG A 320 -4.83 -0.30 24.10
C ARG A 320 -5.91 -0.06 25.15
N GLY A 321 -5.99 1.15 25.72
CA GLY A 321 -6.99 1.51 26.73
C GLY A 321 -8.35 1.91 26.17
N ARG A 322 -8.51 2.01 24.84
CA ARG A 322 -9.75 2.52 24.22
C ARG A 322 -10.85 1.48 24.19
N LYS A 323 -12.07 1.92 24.48
CA LYS A 323 -13.29 1.11 24.31
C LYS A 323 -13.74 1.01 22.84
N SER A 324 -13.42 2.02 22.03
CA SER A 324 -13.81 2.11 20.61
C SER A 324 -13.07 1.13 19.69
N GLY A 325 -12.04 0.44 20.19
CA GLY A 325 -11.08 -0.25 19.35
C GLY A 325 -10.04 0.70 18.75
N VAL A 326 -9.12 0.09 17.99
CA VAL A 326 -7.97 0.75 17.36
C VAL A 326 -8.25 0.88 15.87
N HIS A 327 -8.12 2.09 15.33
CA HIS A 327 -8.30 2.31 13.90
C HIS A 327 -7.31 1.47 13.07
N PRO A 328 -7.71 0.82 11.97
CA PRO A 328 -6.84 -0.06 11.18
C PRO A 328 -5.52 0.60 10.74
N ASP A 329 -5.57 1.84 10.24
CA ASP A 329 -4.36 2.56 9.82
C ASP A 329 -3.41 2.87 10.98
N VAL A 330 -3.96 3.22 12.15
CA VAL A 330 -3.15 3.44 13.37
C VAL A 330 -2.51 2.13 13.79
N ALA A 331 -3.25 1.03 13.74
CA ALA A 331 -2.76 -0.28 14.12
C ALA A 331 -1.60 -0.75 13.22
N VAL A 332 -1.69 -0.52 11.90
CA VAL A 332 -0.59 -0.78 10.95
C VAL A 332 0.66 -0.01 11.36
N PHE A 333 0.56 1.32 11.55
CA PHE A 333 1.73 2.12 11.89
C PHE A 333 2.31 1.77 13.25
N LEU A 334 1.47 1.42 14.24
CA LEU A 334 1.94 0.94 15.54
C LEU A 334 2.69 -0.40 15.43
N GLN A 335 2.20 -1.35 14.62
CA GLN A 335 2.92 -2.60 14.37
C GLN A 335 4.29 -2.32 13.75
N ILE A 336 4.34 -1.51 12.69
CA ILE A 336 5.60 -1.13 12.02
C ILE A 336 6.53 -0.45 13.04
N GLY A 337 6.03 0.51 13.80
CA GLY A 337 6.86 1.30 14.72
C GLY A 337 7.39 0.52 15.92
N LEU A 338 6.59 -0.40 16.48
CA LEU A 338 7.04 -1.27 17.56
C LEU A 338 8.08 -2.28 17.04
N LEU A 339 7.87 -2.89 15.87
CA LEU A 339 8.85 -3.79 15.27
C LEU A 339 10.14 -3.07 14.89
N SER A 340 10.02 -1.87 14.29
CA SER A 340 11.16 -0.99 14.00
C SER A 340 11.94 -0.65 15.26
N TYR A 341 11.24 -0.30 16.35
CA TYR A 341 11.89 -0.01 17.62
C TYR A 341 12.66 -1.22 18.16
N ALA A 342 12.06 -2.41 18.15
CA ALA A 342 12.73 -3.64 18.58
C ALA A 342 14.00 -3.92 17.77
N ILE A 343 13.92 -3.81 16.44
CA ILE A 343 15.07 -3.98 15.54
C ILE A 343 16.16 -2.94 15.84
N CYS A 344 15.79 -1.67 16.01
CA CYS A 344 16.72 -0.59 16.34
C CYS A 344 17.40 -0.78 17.70
N VAL A 345 16.69 -1.32 18.70
CA VAL A 345 17.27 -1.62 20.02
C VAL A 345 18.36 -2.70 19.91
N VAL A 346 18.11 -3.77 19.14
CA VAL A 346 19.13 -4.81 18.86
C VAL A 346 20.29 -4.19 18.10
N PHE A 347 20.01 -3.42 17.05
CA PHE A 347 21.03 -2.75 16.23
C PHE A 347 21.97 -1.88 17.07
N ALA A 348 21.42 -1.00 17.91
CA ALA A 348 22.16 0.02 18.64
C ALA A 348 22.79 -0.47 19.95
N THR A 349 22.09 -1.33 20.70
CA THR A 349 22.44 -1.64 22.10
C THR A 349 22.61 -3.12 22.40
N ARG A 350 22.25 -4.02 21.45
CA ARG A 350 22.21 -5.48 21.65
C ARG A 350 21.35 -5.92 22.84
N ASN A 351 20.39 -5.10 23.28
CA ASN A 351 19.52 -5.42 24.40
C ASN A 351 18.35 -6.32 23.95
N GLN A 352 18.63 -7.63 23.87
CA GLN A 352 17.66 -8.62 23.37
C GLN A 352 16.39 -8.68 24.22
N ALA A 353 16.52 -8.61 25.55
CA ALA A 353 15.39 -8.73 26.46
C ALA A 353 14.37 -7.60 26.24
N MET A 354 14.86 -6.37 26.08
CA MET A 354 14.01 -5.22 25.77
C MET A 354 13.37 -5.35 24.38
N ALA A 355 14.13 -5.79 23.38
CA ALA A 355 13.62 -5.96 22.03
C ALA A 355 12.50 -7.01 21.96
N LEU A 356 12.66 -8.17 22.64
CA LEU A 356 11.64 -9.21 22.73
C LEU A 356 10.34 -8.70 23.38
N GLN A 357 10.45 -7.93 24.47
CA GLN A 357 9.29 -7.30 25.11
C GLN A 357 8.54 -6.36 24.16
N ILE A 358 9.26 -5.61 23.32
CA ILE A 358 8.64 -4.71 22.36
C ILE A 358 7.92 -5.49 21.24
N VAL A 359 8.48 -6.63 20.79
CA VAL A 359 7.82 -7.50 19.81
C VAL A 359 6.50 -8.05 20.35
N GLU A 360 6.41 -8.37 21.64
CA GLU A 360 5.15 -8.78 22.29
C GLU A 360 4.08 -7.67 22.21
N TYR A 361 4.47 -6.40 22.35
CA TYR A 361 3.52 -5.30 22.15
C TYR A 361 2.98 -5.26 20.72
N SER A 362 3.83 -5.48 19.70
CA SER A 362 3.37 -5.56 18.31
C SER A 362 2.38 -6.73 18.10
N ALA A 363 2.63 -7.88 18.73
CA ALA A 363 1.70 -9.02 18.69
C ALA A 363 0.36 -8.69 19.37
N ALA A 364 0.38 -7.91 20.45
CA ALA A 364 -0.84 -7.44 21.10
C ALA A 364 -1.66 -6.50 20.20
N VAL A 365 -1.02 -5.62 19.40
CA VAL A 365 -1.73 -4.81 18.38
C VAL A 365 -2.48 -5.71 17.40
N GLU A 366 -1.81 -6.77 16.91
CA GLU A 366 -2.42 -7.72 15.96
C GLU A 366 -3.66 -8.40 16.54
N GLN A 367 -3.57 -8.86 17.79
CA GLN A 367 -4.71 -9.48 18.48
C GLN A 367 -5.89 -8.51 18.65
N CYS A 368 -5.62 -7.22 18.90
CA CYS A 368 -6.66 -6.20 18.96
C CYS A 368 -7.39 -6.02 17.62
N ILE A 369 -6.70 -6.12 16.48
CA ILE A 369 -7.33 -6.04 15.16
C ILE A 369 -8.19 -7.29 14.91
N LEU A 370 -7.64 -8.48 15.16
CA LEU A 370 -8.34 -9.76 14.89
C LEU A 370 -9.62 -9.94 15.71
N THR A 371 -9.67 -9.36 16.91
CA THR A 371 -10.83 -9.44 17.80
C THR A 371 -11.91 -8.40 17.49
N GLN A 372 -11.60 -7.37 16.69
CA GLN A 372 -12.56 -6.36 16.27
C GLN A 372 -13.41 -6.85 15.09
N ARG A 373 -14.71 -7.07 15.34
CA ARG A 373 -15.68 -7.48 14.30
C ARG A 373 -16.16 -6.33 13.39
N SER A 374 -15.82 -5.09 13.74
CA SER A 374 -16.51 -3.88 13.25
C SER A 374 -15.77 -3.11 12.16
N HIS A 375 -14.48 -3.40 11.94
CA HIS A 375 -13.63 -2.61 11.04
C HIS A 375 -13.02 -3.48 9.94
N PRO A 376 -12.84 -2.93 8.73
CA PRO A 376 -12.17 -3.64 7.64
C PRO A 376 -10.74 -3.97 8.01
N LEU A 377 -10.26 -5.09 7.48
CA LEU A 377 -8.86 -5.44 7.54
C LEU A 377 -8.01 -4.35 6.83
N PRO A 378 -6.78 -4.08 7.31
CA PRO A 378 -5.90 -3.12 6.67
C PRO A 378 -5.69 -3.44 5.18
N THR A 379 -5.40 -2.42 4.38
CA THR A 379 -5.11 -2.61 2.95
C THR A 379 -3.96 -3.60 2.72
N SER A 380 -4.01 -4.33 1.60
CA SER A 380 -2.96 -5.29 1.24
C SER A 380 -1.58 -4.63 1.19
N SER A 381 -1.50 -3.35 0.79
CA SER A 381 -0.25 -2.60 0.75
C SER A 381 0.39 -2.42 2.12
N SER A 382 -0.38 -1.97 3.10
CA SER A 382 0.05 -1.76 4.48
C SER A 382 0.45 -3.06 5.18
N GLN A 383 -0.29 -4.15 4.94
CA GLN A 383 0.03 -5.47 5.49
C GLN A 383 1.37 -6.01 5.01
N ARG A 384 1.78 -5.69 3.77
CA ARG A 384 3.07 -6.11 3.21
C ARG A 384 4.26 -5.48 3.94
N VAL A 385 4.19 -4.19 4.24
CA VAL A 385 5.24 -3.50 5.00
C VAL A 385 5.34 -4.10 6.40
N VAL A 386 4.21 -4.32 7.07
CA VAL A 386 4.16 -5.02 8.36
C VAL A 386 4.80 -6.40 8.26
N ALA A 387 4.48 -7.19 7.22
CA ALA A 387 5.05 -8.51 7.01
C ALA A 387 6.58 -8.49 6.89
N ARG A 388 7.15 -7.47 6.21
CA ARG A 388 8.60 -7.30 6.10
C ARG A 388 9.25 -7.01 7.46
N TYR A 389 8.68 -6.09 8.25
CA TYR A 389 9.18 -5.80 9.59
C TYR A 389 9.04 -7.02 10.51
N LYS A 390 7.94 -7.77 10.42
CA LYS A 390 7.76 -9.02 11.19
C LYS A 390 8.80 -10.06 10.83
N LEU A 391 9.03 -10.29 9.53
CA LEU A 391 10.04 -11.24 9.07
C LEU A 391 11.44 -10.82 9.53
N THR A 392 11.76 -9.52 9.45
CA THR A 392 13.05 -8.99 9.92
C THR A 392 13.20 -9.16 11.43
N ALA A 393 12.18 -8.82 12.22
CA ALA A 393 12.19 -9.00 13.68
C ALA A 393 12.26 -10.48 14.08
N ALA A 394 11.62 -11.38 13.34
CA ALA A 394 11.72 -12.81 13.59
C ALA A 394 13.17 -13.30 13.46
N VAL A 395 13.92 -12.77 12.49
CA VAL A 395 15.34 -13.12 12.30
C VAL A 395 16.22 -12.42 13.33
N VAL A 396 16.10 -11.10 13.47
CA VAL A 396 17.02 -10.23 14.23
C VAL A 396 16.76 -10.29 15.73
N VAL A 397 15.49 -10.35 16.15
CA VAL A 397 15.09 -10.25 17.56
C VAL A 397 14.74 -11.62 18.14
N GLN A 398 14.11 -12.50 17.36
CA GLN A 398 13.67 -13.80 17.86
C GLN A 398 14.65 -14.93 17.51
N HIS A 399 15.64 -14.68 16.64
CA HIS A 399 16.53 -15.69 16.07
C HIS A 399 15.79 -16.93 15.52
N ALA A 400 14.60 -16.71 14.94
CA ALA A 400 13.80 -17.77 14.35
C ALA A 400 14.47 -18.32 13.09
N THR A 401 14.49 -19.65 12.96
CA THR A 401 15.23 -20.32 11.90
C THR A 401 14.33 -20.85 10.79
N ASP A 402 13.12 -21.30 11.11
CA ASP A 402 12.20 -21.96 10.18
C ASP A 402 11.24 -20.95 9.52
N LEU A 403 11.81 -20.02 8.75
CA LEU A 403 11.08 -18.89 8.17
C LEU A 403 10.86 -18.99 6.66
N CYS A 404 11.59 -19.88 5.98
CA CYS A 404 11.49 -20.05 4.54
C CYS A 404 10.11 -20.57 4.13
N ARG A 405 9.47 -19.87 3.19
CA ARG A 405 8.18 -20.25 2.63
C ARG A 405 8.05 -19.83 1.17
N PRO A 406 7.35 -20.61 0.32
CA PRO A 406 7.15 -20.25 -1.08
C PRO A 406 6.29 -18.99 -1.18
N LEU A 407 6.73 -18.04 -2.00
CA LEU A 407 5.99 -16.81 -2.30
C LEU A 407 5.17 -17.03 -3.57
N THR A 408 3.84 -17.12 -3.43
CA THR A 408 2.93 -17.52 -4.51
C THR A 408 2.24 -16.34 -5.20
N CYS A 409 1.98 -15.24 -4.50
CA CYS A 409 1.37 -14.05 -5.08
C CYS A 409 2.44 -13.04 -5.52
N LYS A 410 2.09 -12.19 -6.50
CA LYS A 410 2.99 -11.18 -7.06
C LYS A 410 3.41 -10.17 -6.00
N GLU A 411 2.46 -9.75 -5.18
CA GLU A 411 2.59 -8.69 -4.19
C GLU A 411 3.54 -9.06 -3.05
N ASP A 412 3.55 -10.33 -2.63
CA ASP A 412 4.49 -10.84 -1.62
C ASP A 412 5.91 -10.91 -2.17
N VAL A 413 6.06 -11.28 -3.44
CA VAL A 413 7.37 -11.27 -4.11
C VAL A 413 7.93 -9.85 -4.13
N ASP A 414 7.14 -8.85 -4.47
CA ASP A 414 7.60 -7.46 -4.54
C ASP A 414 8.09 -6.93 -3.18
N SER A 415 7.58 -7.48 -2.06
CA SER A 415 7.84 -6.96 -0.71
C SER A 415 8.84 -7.80 0.10
N LEU A 416 8.83 -9.13 -0.07
CA LEU A 416 9.55 -10.08 0.78
C LEU A 416 10.68 -10.79 0.04
N ALA A 417 10.71 -10.81 -1.30
CA ALA A 417 11.71 -11.56 -2.05
C ALA A 417 13.17 -11.25 -1.70
N PRO A 418 13.58 -9.99 -1.45
CA PRO A 418 14.97 -9.70 -1.09
C PRO A 418 15.42 -10.45 0.18
N LEU A 419 14.67 -10.34 1.27
CA LEU A 419 14.96 -10.99 2.54
C LEU A 419 14.69 -12.49 2.50
N MET A 420 13.60 -12.93 1.87
CA MET A 420 13.28 -14.35 1.73
C MET A 420 14.33 -15.09 0.92
N GLY A 421 14.88 -14.49 -0.14
CA GLY A 421 15.99 -15.06 -0.90
C GLY A 421 17.24 -15.22 -0.04
N LEU A 422 17.53 -14.26 0.84
CA LEU A 422 18.64 -14.39 1.79
C LEU A 422 18.41 -15.57 2.76
N LEU A 423 17.19 -15.73 3.27
CA LEU A 423 16.86 -16.85 4.14
C LEU A 423 16.99 -18.19 3.42
N TYR A 424 16.52 -18.30 2.18
CA TYR A 424 16.74 -19.50 1.35
C TYR A 424 18.22 -19.83 1.20
N TYR A 425 19.06 -18.83 0.91
CA TYR A 425 20.51 -19.03 0.82
C TYR A 425 21.11 -19.49 2.15
N LEU A 426 20.74 -18.85 3.25
CA LEU A 426 21.22 -19.19 4.60
C LEU A 426 20.83 -20.61 5.01
N ASP A 427 19.68 -21.12 4.56
CA ASP A 427 19.23 -22.50 4.75
C ASP A 427 19.85 -23.49 3.74
N GLY A 428 20.73 -23.03 2.84
CA GLY A 428 21.46 -23.86 1.89
C GLY A 428 20.80 -24.00 0.51
N ASN A 429 19.61 -23.43 0.32
CA ASN A 429 18.85 -23.46 -0.93
C ASN A 429 19.30 -22.34 -1.88
N THR A 430 20.55 -22.40 -2.33
CA THR A 430 21.16 -21.36 -3.19
C THR A 430 20.43 -21.20 -4.53
N THR A 431 19.95 -22.30 -5.11
CA THR A 431 19.22 -22.28 -6.39
C THR A 431 17.92 -21.48 -6.28
N ASP A 432 17.14 -21.72 -5.23
CA ASP A 432 15.86 -21.03 -5.00
C ASP A 432 16.08 -19.56 -4.64
N ALA A 433 17.11 -19.26 -3.85
CA ALA A 433 17.51 -17.88 -3.56
C ALA A 433 17.81 -17.09 -4.84
N MET A 434 18.67 -17.64 -5.71
CA MET A 434 19.05 -17.00 -6.97
C MET A 434 17.87 -16.88 -7.93
N ALA A 435 17.00 -17.89 -8.01
CA ALA A 435 15.79 -17.87 -8.82
C ALA A 435 14.82 -16.78 -8.35
N LEU A 436 14.66 -16.64 -7.03
CA LEU A 436 13.77 -15.64 -6.43
C LEU A 436 14.27 -14.22 -6.67
N TRP A 437 15.56 -13.93 -6.45
CA TRP A 437 16.12 -12.62 -6.77
C TRP A 437 16.08 -12.30 -8.27
N ALA A 438 16.33 -13.28 -9.14
CA ALA A 438 16.20 -13.08 -10.59
C ALA A 438 14.75 -12.83 -11.03
N ALA A 439 13.76 -13.49 -10.39
CA ALA A 439 12.35 -13.22 -10.61
C ALA A 439 11.96 -11.82 -10.12
N TYR A 440 12.50 -11.41 -8.97
CA TYR A 440 12.30 -10.07 -8.40
C TYR A 440 12.84 -8.98 -9.33
N PHE A 441 14.10 -9.08 -9.77
CA PHE A 441 14.71 -8.05 -10.65
C PHE A 441 13.98 -7.88 -11.98
N ARG A 442 13.43 -8.96 -12.56
CA ARG A 442 12.65 -8.88 -13.81
C ARG A 442 11.33 -8.13 -13.66
N ARG A 443 10.83 -7.97 -12.44
CA ARG A 443 9.54 -7.31 -12.15
C ARG A 443 9.68 -5.87 -11.68
N LEU A 444 10.89 -5.43 -11.36
CA LEU A 444 11.13 -4.07 -10.88
C LEU A 444 10.79 -3.04 -11.95
N SER A 445 9.86 -2.15 -11.61
CA SER A 445 9.52 -0.97 -12.40
C SER A 445 10.53 0.17 -12.18
N ASN A 446 11.21 0.20 -11.04
CA ASN A 446 12.19 1.21 -10.67
C ASN A 446 13.44 0.54 -10.09
N VAL A 447 14.60 0.77 -10.73
CA VAL A 447 15.88 0.20 -10.30
C VAL A 447 16.57 1.05 -9.22
N HIS A 448 16.01 2.22 -8.91
CA HIS A 448 16.48 3.11 -7.85
C HIS A 448 15.76 2.86 -6.51
N SER A 449 15.08 1.73 -6.34
CA SER A 449 14.44 1.38 -5.07
C SER A 449 15.47 0.90 -4.03
N PRO A 450 15.26 1.18 -2.72
CA PRO A 450 16.11 0.62 -1.67
C PRO A 450 16.16 -0.91 -1.70
N GLU A 451 15.02 -1.57 -1.97
CA GLU A 451 14.93 -3.03 -2.00
C GLU A 451 15.77 -3.66 -3.11
N TYR A 452 15.99 -2.92 -4.22
CA TYR A 452 16.96 -3.32 -5.25
C TYR A 452 18.37 -3.42 -4.68
N ALA A 453 18.80 -2.43 -3.89
CA ALA A 453 20.13 -2.43 -3.28
C ALA A 453 20.31 -3.62 -2.33
N PHE A 454 19.33 -3.91 -1.47
CA PHE A 454 19.39 -5.06 -0.57
C PHE A 454 19.57 -6.39 -1.34
N ALA A 455 18.71 -6.65 -2.33
CA ALA A 455 18.83 -7.85 -3.16
C ALA A 455 20.15 -7.86 -3.98
N GLY A 456 20.61 -6.70 -4.44
CA GLY A 456 21.87 -6.52 -5.15
C GLY A 456 23.09 -6.90 -4.31
N PHE A 457 23.12 -6.50 -3.02
CA PHE A 457 24.16 -6.92 -2.09
C PHE A 457 24.13 -8.43 -1.85
N CYS A 458 22.96 -9.01 -1.57
CA CYS A 458 22.85 -10.45 -1.34
C CYS A 458 23.32 -11.26 -2.56
N THR A 459 22.81 -10.93 -3.74
CA THR A 459 23.15 -11.62 -5.00
C THR A 459 24.62 -11.47 -5.34
N GLY A 460 25.18 -10.26 -5.16
CA GLY A 460 26.60 -10.01 -5.36
C GLY A 460 27.50 -10.81 -4.43
N ALA A 461 27.16 -10.90 -3.15
CA ALA A 461 27.90 -11.69 -2.17
C ALA A 461 27.90 -13.18 -2.54
N VAL A 462 26.72 -13.73 -2.87
CA VAL A 462 26.58 -15.15 -3.28
C VAL A 462 27.34 -15.43 -4.58
N LEU A 463 27.31 -14.52 -5.56
CA LEU A 463 28.09 -14.66 -6.80
C LEU A 463 29.59 -14.67 -6.56
N HIS A 464 30.09 -13.85 -5.63
CA HIS A 464 31.50 -13.85 -5.27
C HIS A 464 31.92 -15.17 -4.63
N ILE A 465 31.12 -15.66 -3.67
CA ILE A 465 31.35 -16.96 -3.00
C ILE A 465 31.32 -18.11 -4.03
N ALA A 466 30.46 -18.01 -5.06
CA ALA A 466 30.41 -18.95 -6.18
C ALA A 466 31.52 -18.76 -7.23
N ASN A 467 32.59 -18.02 -6.90
CA ASN A 467 33.74 -17.74 -7.76
C ASN A 467 33.40 -17.03 -9.08
N LYS A 468 32.46 -16.07 -9.05
CA LYS A 468 32.09 -15.20 -10.17
C LYS A 468 32.36 -13.72 -9.84
N PRO A 469 33.62 -13.33 -9.62
CA PRO A 469 33.98 -12.03 -9.06
C PRO A 469 33.58 -10.84 -9.94
N GLU A 470 33.64 -10.95 -11.27
CA GLU A 470 33.25 -9.85 -12.16
C GLU A 470 31.75 -9.53 -12.09
N ALA A 471 30.91 -10.57 -12.05
CA ALA A 471 29.47 -10.41 -11.92
C ALA A 471 29.10 -9.86 -10.54
N ALA A 472 29.78 -10.34 -9.49
CA ALA A 472 29.63 -9.85 -8.13
C ALA A 472 29.97 -8.36 -8.01
N ALA A 473 31.12 -7.95 -8.55
CA ALA A 473 31.56 -6.55 -8.52
C ALA A 473 30.55 -5.61 -9.20
N LYS A 474 30.00 -6.02 -10.35
CA LYS A 474 28.96 -5.25 -11.05
C LYS A 474 27.68 -5.11 -10.23
N ALA A 475 27.21 -6.20 -9.63
CA ALA A 475 26.00 -6.20 -8.80
C ALA A 475 26.17 -5.31 -7.56
N ILE A 476 27.27 -5.47 -6.84
CA ILE A 476 27.55 -4.73 -5.60
C ILE A 476 27.80 -3.24 -5.87
N ALA A 477 28.55 -2.91 -6.93
CA ALA A 477 28.78 -1.51 -7.30
C ALA A 477 27.46 -0.79 -7.63
N ARG A 478 26.53 -1.47 -8.32
CA ARG A 478 25.21 -0.91 -8.61
C ARG A 478 24.33 -0.80 -7.36
N ALA A 479 24.43 -1.76 -6.43
CA ALA A 479 23.75 -1.68 -5.14
C ALA A 479 24.22 -0.44 -4.34
N PHE A 480 25.53 -0.20 -4.24
CA PHE A 480 26.06 1.02 -3.59
C PHE A 480 25.66 2.31 -4.29
N ALA A 481 25.55 2.33 -5.62
CA ALA A 481 25.12 3.52 -6.34
C ALA A 481 23.69 3.95 -5.96
N VAL A 482 22.82 2.98 -5.67
CA VAL A 482 21.41 3.20 -5.31
C VAL A 482 21.22 3.38 -3.80
N ASP A 483 22.01 2.70 -2.96
CA ASP A 483 21.87 2.70 -1.51
C ASP A 483 22.25 4.05 -0.89
N ALA A 484 21.26 4.91 -0.66
CA ALA A 484 21.46 6.17 0.03
C ALA A 484 21.91 5.92 1.47
N HIS A 485 23.01 6.56 1.87
CA HIS A 485 23.57 6.47 3.23
C HIS A 485 23.90 5.04 3.72
N SER A 486 24.08 4.10 2.80
CA SER A 486 24.36 2.69 3.10
C SER A 486 23.29 2.04 3.99
N LEU A 487 22.03 2.48 3.92
CA LEU A 487 20.96 2.01 4.79
C LEU A 487 20.68 0.52 4.59
N GLN A 488 20.62 0.08 3.34
CA GLN A 488 20.32 -1.32 3.02
C GLN A 488 21.50 -2.24 3.30
N PHE A 489 22.71 -1.74 3.10
CA PHE A 489 23.92 -2.41 3.58
C PHE A 489 23.88 -2.63 5.09
N GLN A 490 23.56 -1.59 5.88
CA GLN A 490 23.48 -1.71 7.35
C GLN A 490 22.40 -2.70 7.79
N ASN A 491 21.24 -2.70 7.12
CA ASN A 491 20.18 -3.68 7.39
C ASN A 491 20.61 -5.11 7.08
N LEU A 492 21.32 -5.33 5.97
CA LEU A 492 21.85 -6.64 5.60
C LEU A 492 22.93 -7.11 6.58
N ASP A 493 23.86 -6.22 6.96
CA ASP A 493 24.90 -6.52 7.95
C ASP A 493 24.28 -6.93 9.29
N LEU A 494 23.25 -6.23 9.75
CA LEU A 494 22.50 -6.58 10.97
C LEU A 494 21.92 -7.99 10.87
N VAL A 495 21.21 -8.30 9.79
CA VAL A 495 20.59 -9.63 9.62
C VAL A 495 21.66 -10.74 9.61
N LEU A 496 22.74 -10.57 8.83
CA LEU A 496 23.83 -11.56 8.76
C LEU A 496 24.51 -11.74 10.12
N ARG A 497 24.73 -10.65 10.86
CA ARG A 497 25.34 -10.65 12.18
C ARG A 497 24.47 -11.41 13.19
N GLU A 498 23.18 -11.09 13.29
CA GLU A 498 22.29 -11.76 14.24
C GLU A 498 22.06 -13.25 13.90
N VAL A 499 22.11 -13.62 12.62
CA VAL A 499 22.11 -15.04 12.21
C VAL A 499 23.40 -15.74 12.64
N ALA A 500 24.55 -15.07 12.52
CA ALA A 500 25.83 -15.64 12.92
C ALA A 500 26.00 -15.77 14.45
N GLU A 501 25.33 -14.90 15.21
CA GLU A 501 25.34 -14.87 16.68
C GLU A 501 24.24 -15.74 17.31
N GLY A 502 23.23 -16.17 16.55
CA GLY A 502 22.14 -17.02 17.01
C GLY A 502 22.65 -18.30 17.71
N ASN A 503 22.20 -18.53 18.94
CA ASN A 503 22.59 -19.69 19.73
C ASN A 503 22.07 -20.98 19.09
N ALA A 504 22.96 -21.88 18.69
CA ALA A 504 22.57 -23.23 18.31
C ALA A 504 23.69 -24.27 18.35
N THR A 505 23.27 -25.48 18.67
CA THR A 505 24.09 -26.68 18.90
C THR A 505 23.97 -27.72 17.78
N SER A 506 23.15 -27.48 16.74
CA SER A 506 22.95 -28.41 15.61
C SER A 506 23.88 -28.11 14.43
N THR A 507 24.15 -29.13 13.62
CA THR A 507 24.99 -29.06 12.42
C THR A 507 24.44 -28.08 11.37
N ASP A 508 23.12 -28.08 11.14
CA ASP A 508 22.48 -27.16 10.17
C ASP A 508 22.68 -25.69 10.56
N HIS A 509 22.70 -25.39 11.86
CA HIS A 509 22.98 -24.04 12.34
C HIS A 509 24.44 -23.64 12.17
N VAL A 510 25.40 -24.59 12.26
CA VAL A 510 26.81 -24.31 11.99
C VAL A 510 27.01 -23.91 10.52
N ASP A 511 26.36 -24.62 9.59
CA ASP A 511 26.42 -24.30 8.17
C ASP A 511 25.77 -22.95 7.86
N ARG A 512 24.61 -22.67 8.47
CA ARG A 512 23.91 -21.38 8.36
C ARG A 512 24.78 -20.23 8.85
N ARG A 513 25.43 -20.40 10.00
CA ARG A 513 26.37 -19.42 10.59
C ARG A 513 27.57 -19.18 9.67
N GLN A 514 28.17 -20.22 9.12
CA GLN A 514 29.29 -20.09 8.19
C GLN A 514 28.89 -19.33 6.92
N ARG A 515 27.73 -19.64 6.33
CA ARG A 515 27.20 -18.89 5.18
C ARG A 515 26.99 -17.41 5.50
N ALA A 516 26.44 -17.10 6.68
CA ALA A 516 26.25 -15.72 7.11
C ALA A 516 27.57 -14.94 7.24
N LEU A 517 28.58 -15.55 7.89
CA LEU A 517 29.91 -14.95 8.05
C LEU A 517 30.60 -14.74 6.69
N ALA A 518 30.56 -15.74 5.81
CA ALA A 518 31.15 -15.65 4.47
C ALA A 518 30.53 -14.51 3.65
N CYS A 519 29.20 -14.35 3.66
CA CYS A 519 28.55 -13.21 3.00
C CYS A 519 29.00 -11.88 3.59
N ARG A 520 29.10 -11.81 4.92
CA ARG A 520 29.50 -10.58 5.63
C ARG A 520 30.93 -10.17 5.29
N ASP A 521 31.87 -11.12 5.30
CA ASP A 521 33.28 -10.87 4.97
C ASP A 521 33.44 -10.31 3.54
N VAL A 522 32.70 -10.88 2.58
CA VAL A 522 32.65 -10.37 1.20
C VAL A 522 32.13 -8.94 1.17
N LEU A 523 30.96 -8.70 1.78
CA LEU A 523 30.32 -7.38 1.75
C LEU A 523 31.18 -6.29 2.40
N VAL A 524 31.81 -6.59 3.54
CA VAL A 524 32.74 -5.68 4.22
C VAL A 524 33.95 -5.37 3.33
N SER A 525 34.50 -6.38 2.65
CA SER A 525 35.62 -6.16 1.72
C SER A 525 35.25 -5.20 0.59
N TYR A 526 34.06 -5.35 0.00
CA TYR A 526 33.56 -4.43 -1.02
C TYR A 526 33.23 -3.04 -0.46
N LEU A 527 32.70 -2.94 0.76
CA LEU A 527 32.45 -1.65 1.41
C LEU A 527 33.76 -0.86 1.60
N LEU A 528 34.81 -1.51 2.12
CA LEU A 528 36.12 -0.89 2.32
C LEU A 528 36.72 -0.42 0.99
N ALA A 529 36.62 -1.25 -0.06
CA ALA A 529 37.06 -0.86 -1.40
C ALA A 529 36.26 0.32 -1.97
N HIS A 530 34.94 0.35 -1.78
CA HIS A 530 34.08 1.44 -2.22
C HIS A 530 34.42 2.76 -1.50
N GLN A 531 34.64 2.72 -0.19
CA GLN A 531 35.06 3.88 0.61
C GLN A 531 36.44 4.39 0.18
N ALA A 532 37.41 3.51 -0.03
CA ALA A 532 38.74 3.88 -0.51
C ALA A 532 38.70 4.54 -1.91
N GLY A 533 37.89 3.99 -2.84
CA GLY A 533 37.69 4.58 -4.16
C GLY A 533 36.99 5.95 -4.13
N SER A 534 36.00 6.12 -3.25
CA SER A 534 35.31 7.40 -3.05
C SER A 534 36.25 8.48 -2.49
N LEU A 535 37.12 8.12 -1.54
CA LEU A 535 38.15 9.02 -0.99
C LEU A 535 39.17 9.46 -2.06
N ALA A 536 39.60 8.54 -2.93
CA ALA A 536 40.51 8.85 -4.04
C ALA A 536 39.88 9.79 -5.08
N LEU A 537 38.60 9.59 -5.41
CA LEU A 537 37.85 10.48 -6.31
C LEU A 537 37.59 11.85 -5.66
N GLY A 538 37.28 11.90 -4.36
CA GLY A 538 37.09 13.13 -3.60
C GLY A 538 38.35 14.00 -3.56
N GLN A 539 39.54 13.40 -3.41
CA GLN A 539 40.83 14.11 -3.48
C GLN A 539 41.17 14.62 -4.89
N CYS A 540 40.74 13.92 -5.94
CA CYS A 540 40.93 14.37 -7.33
C CYS A 540 40.03 15.57 -7.69
N VAL A 541 38.80 15.62 -7.15
CA VAL A 541 37.85 16.73 -7.40
C VAL A 541 38.23 17.99 -6.62
N THR A 542 38.79 17.86 -5.41
CA THR A 542 39.32 19.02 -4.67
C THR A 542 40.57 19.62 -5.32
N HIS A 543 41.41 18.79 -5.95
CA HIS A 543 42.58 19.29 -6.70
C HIS A 543 42.18 20.08 -7.97
N ARG A 544 41.12 19.68 -8.67
CA ARG A 544 40.60 20.41 -9.86
C ARG A 544 39.76 21.64 -9.55
N ARG A 545 39.39 21.90 -8.29
CA ARG A 545 38.72 23.15 -7.87
C ARG A 545 39.70 24.19 -7.32
N MET A 546 40.99 23.86 -7.20
CA MET A 546 42.06 24.76 -6.76
C MET A 546 43.04 25.15 -7.87
N GLU A 547 42.78 24.74 -9.11
CA GLU A 547 43.38 25.26 -10.35
C GLU A 547 42.32 26.04 -11.13
#